data_AF-F4H181-F1
#
_entry.id   AF-F4H181-F1
#
_cell.length_a   1.000
_cell.length_b   1.000
_cell.length_c   1.000
_cell.angle_alpha   90.00
_cell.angle_beta   90.00
_cell.angle_gamma   90.00
#
_symmetry.space_group_name_H-M   'P 1'
#
loop_
_entity.id
_entity.type
_entity.pdbx_description
1 polymer ?
#
loop_
_entity_poly.entity_id
_entity_poly.type
_entity_poly.pdbx_seq_one_letter_code
_entity_poly.pdbx_strand_id
1 'polypeptide(L)'
;MPNRIPPPRLPGSTGVPGPWDAPVPPRSDGTRSWRTVDLDPAVHGFAFPNAFVDEHLTLPNGATITTRGRCGGMSYATLDYFLSGRPVPRWSAALYAPGRVPPDDHWLARYLQERQVQSFMTGSAAKFLTWTLHSDDETWVFKGVSRWTKEEEVPRVVAAVDAGRPVVLGLVVARSLGKVGQNHQVVAYGYDLDRASGRTVLRVYDPNTPGREVQLVSDGDHKDWTATNGARWRGFFVQDYTPKPPRVLTRTAPAPDLQVRTGDVMKLSHVWTGRTLHSHALAYTHDGTSGQQQVTAFDGSDDNDLWRLEGPHGTAAGEGDGRALRDGDVVRLRHVSTGRRLHSHHGFPSPVSGQQEVTAFGGDDAGDANDDWRVESDGGGRWRAGGRVRLVHVATGVALHSHRAAHQQHTAGQQEVTGYDGRDDNDWWSVLEVR
;
A
#
# COMPACT_ATOMS: atom_id res chain seq x y z
N MET A 1 30.61 -19.95 -39.76
CA MET A 1 30.02 -19.07 -38.73
C MET A 1 28.62 -19.60 -38.44
N PRO A 2 28.28 -19.99 -37.19
CA PRO A 2 27.09 -20.77 -36.93
C PRO A 2 25.83 -19.90 -36.82
N ASN A 3 24.74 -20.40 -37.39
CA ASN A 3 23.36 -19.95 -37.23
C ASN A 3 22.99 -19.84 -35.74
N ARG A 4 22.59 -18.66 -35.27
CA ARG A 4 21.98 -18.50 -33.94
C ARG A 4 20.48 -18.75 -34.03
N ILE A 5 20.06 -19.88 -33.48
CA ILE A 5 18.67 -20.21 -33.20
C ILE A 5 18.22 -19.34 -32.00
N PRO A 6 17.07 -18.64 -32.05
CA PRO A 6 16.56 -17.90 -30.90
C PRO A 6 16.07 -18.86 -29.80
N PRO A 7 16.19 -18.50 -28.52
CA PRO A 7 15.82 -19.39 -27.42
C PRO A 7 14.30 -19.65 -27.38
N PRO A 8 13.86 -20.82 -26.90
CA PRO A 8 12.44 -21.16 -26.80
C PRO A 8 11.74 -20.28 -25.76
N ARG A 9 10.53 -19.82 -26.08
CA ARG A 9 9.67 -19.10 -25.14
C ARG A 9 9.17 -20.08 -24.07
N LEU A 10 9.35 -19.72 -22.81
CA LEU A 10 8.73 -20.42 -21.67
C LEU A 10 7.20 -20.25 -21.75
N PRO A 11 6.41 -21.33 -21.62
CA PRO A 11 4.96 -21.22 -21.55
C PRO A 11 4.54 -20.87 -20.11
N GLY A 12 3.72 -19.81 -19.97
CA GLY A 12 3.00 -19.53 -18.72
C GLY A 12 3.46 -18.29 -17.94
N SER A 13 3.52 -17.12 -18.58
CA SER A 13 3.18 -15.88 -17.88
C SER A 13 1.86 -15.37 -18.47
N THR A 14 0.82 -15.24 -17.65
CA THR A 14 -0.32 -14.39 -17.98
C THR A 14 0.22 -12.97 -17.99
N GLY A 15 0.68 -12.54 -19.15
CA GLY A 15 1.32 -11.25 -19.35
C GLY A 15 0.35 -10.14 -18.99
N VAL A 16 0.70 -9.37 -17.96
CA VAL A 16 0.24 -8.00 -17.84
C VAL A 16 0.73 -7.28 -19.11
N PRO A 17 -0.16 -6.65 -19.90
CA PRO A 17 0.24 -5.91 -21.09
C PRO A 17 1.31 -4.89 -20.74
N GLY A 18 2.37 -4.81 -21.54
CA GLY A 18 3.38 -3.78 -21.36
C GLY A 18 2.75 -2.39 -21.58
N PRO A 19 3.33 -1.31 -21.06
CA PRO A 19 2.79 0.05 -21.21
C PRO A 19 2.71 0.57 -22.67
N TRP A 20 2.96 -0.27 -23.68
CA TRP A 20 3.05 0.08 -25.09
C TRP A 20 2.48 -0.98 -26.04
N ASP A 21 1.64 -1.91 -25.56
CA ASP A 21 0.86 -2.75 -26.49
C ASP A 21 -0.10 -1.87 -27.31
N ALA A 22 -0.32 -2.23 -28.58
CA ALA A 22 -1.20 -1.47 -29.46
C ALA A 22 -2.60 -1.29 -28.83
N PRO A 23 -3.21 -0.09 -28.88
CA PRO A 23 -4.49 0.14 -28.21
C PRO A 23 -5.55 -0.85 -28.70
N VAL A 24 -6.09 -1.68 -27.79
CA VAL A 24 -7.20 -2.60 -28.10
C VAL A 24 -8.45 -1.77 -28.39
N PRO A 25 -9.02 -1.75 -29.60
CA PRO A 25 -10.13 -0.85 -29.91
C PRO A 25 -11.31 -1.01 -28.93
N PRO A 26 -12.04 0.09 -28.61
CA PRO A 26 -13.22 -0.01 -27.76
C PRO A 26 -14.25 -0.96 -28.36
N ARG A 27 -14.99 -1.64 -27.49
CA ARG A 27 -16.11 -2.49 -27.93
C ARG A 27 -17.29 -1.58 -28.25
N SER A 28 -18.06 -1.93 -29.28
CA SER A 28 -19.27 -1.18 -29.67
C SER A 28 -20.29 -2.10 -30.32
N ASP A 29 -21.58 -1.76 -30.16
CA ASP A 29 -22.71 -2.40 -30.83
C ASP A 29 -23.50 -1.39 -31.73
N GLY A 30 -22.87 -0.28 -32.09
CA GLY A 30 -23.44 0.78 -32.92
C GLY A 30 -23.84 2.01 -32.09
N THR A 31 -24.82 1.87 -31.21
CA THR A 31 -25.27 2.97 -30.33
C THR A 31 -24.53 3.01 -29.01
N ARG A 32 -24.00 1.87 -28.55
CA ARG A 32 -23.22 1.75 -27.32
C ARG A 32 -21.74 1.59 -27.61
N SER A 33 -20.89 2.14 -26.74
CA SER A 33 -19.44 1.94 -26.76
C SER A 33 -18.89 1.82 -25.35
N TRP A 34 -18.03 0.85 -25.09
CA TRP A 34 -17.47 0.64 -23.76
C TRP A 34 -16.03 0.11 -23.81
N ARG A 35 -15.29 0.45 -22.77
CA ARG A 35 -13.93 -0.03 -22.57
C ARG A 35 -13.52 0.02 -21.10
N THR A 36 -12.56 -0.81 -20.73
CA THR A 36 -11.97 -0.83 -19.39
C THR A 36 -10.47 -1.12 -19.53
N VAL A 37 -9.65 -0.37 -18.82
CA VAL A 37 -8.23 -0.65 -18.59
C VAL A 37 -8.13 -1.75 -17.53
N ASP A 38 -7.07 -2.56 -17.53
CA ASP A 38 -6.85 -3.66 -16.59
C ASP A 38 -6.48 -3.21 -15.16
N LEU A 39 -7.21 -2.23 -14.63
CA LEU A 39 -7.12 -1.76 -13.27
C LEU A 39 -8.29 -2.35 -12.47
N ASP A 40 -8.00 -3.36 -11.65
CA ASP A 40 -8.92 -3.87 -10.64
C ASP A 40 -8.75 -3.13 -9.29
N PRO A 41 -9.77 -2.43 -8.76
CA PRO A 41 -9.76 -1.82 -7.42
C PRO A 41 -9.40 -2.78 -6.27
N ALA A 42 -9.76 -4.06 -6.39
CA ALA A 42 -9.43 -5.10 -5.43
C ALA A 42 -7.99 -5.60 -5.54
N VAL A 43 -7.26 -5.25 -6.60
CA VAL A 43 -5.85 -5.61 -6.81
C VAL A 43 -4.90 -4.43 -6.65
N HIS A 44 -5.23 -3.32 -7.31
CA HIS A 44 -4.37 -2.17 -7.46
C HIS A 44 -4.68 -1.06 -6.46
N GLY A 45 -5.85 -1.09 -5.83
CA GLY A 45 -6.24 -0.15 -4.78
C GLY A 45 -5.73 -0.55 -3.39
N PHE A 46 -5.55 0.44 -2.51
CA PHE A 46 -5.21 0.20 -1.10
C PHE A 46 -6.36 -0.52 -0.38
N ALA A 47 -6.03 -1.45 0.53
CA ALA A 47 -7.01 -2.26 1.27
C ALA A 47 -7.54 -1.58 2.56
N PHE A 48 -7.31 -0.28 2.71
CA PHE A 48 -7.85 0.56 3.77
C PHE A 48 -8.56 1.78 3.17
N PRO A 49 -9.57 2.34 3.84
CA PRO A 49 -10.31 3.48 3.33
C PRO A 49 -9.50 4.77 3.47
N ASN A 50 -9.90 5.79 2.73
CA ASN A 50 -9.50 7.16 2.99
C ASN A 50 -10.14 7.68 4.29
N ALA A 51 -9.55 7.33 5.43
CA ALA A 51 -9.96 7.75 6.77
C ALA A 51 -8.83 8.48 7.53
N PHE A 52 -7.93 9.12 6.79
CA PHE A 52 -6.90 9.99 7.36
C PHE A 52 -7.52 11.26 7.96
N VAL A 53 -6.81 11.87 8.90
CA VAL A 53 -7.17 13.18 9.44
C VAL A 53 -7.18 14.22 8.32
N ASP A 54 -8.11 15.16 8.40
CA ASP A 54 -8.27 16.26 7.47
C ASP A 54 -7.00 17.11 7.38
N GLU A 55 -6.55 17.42 6.16
CA GLU A 55 -5.33 18.20 5.95
C GLU A 55 -5.64 19.63 5.52
N HIS A 56 -4.93 20.58 6.13
CA HIS A 56 -4.90 21.97 5.70
C HIS A 56 -3.87 22.16 4.57
N LEU A 57 -4.35 22.43 3.36
CA LEU A 57 -3.52 22.68 2.20
C LEU A 57 -3.60 24.15 1.79
N THR A 58 -2.44 24.77 1.60
CA THR A 58 -2.34 26.09 0.95
C THR A 58 -2.12 25.89 -0.53
N LEU A 59 -3.07 26.32 -1.34
CA LEU A 59 -3.02 26.25 -2.80
C LEU A 59 -2.00 27.27 -3.37
N PRO A 60 -1.54 27.11 -4.62
CA PRO A 60 -0.58 28.03 -5.24
C PRO A 60 -1.00 29.51 -5.24
N ASN A 61 -2.30 29.77 -5.21
CA ASN A 61 -2.86 31.13 -5.15
C ASN A 61 -2.97 31.69 -3.70
N GLY A 62 -2.45 30.98 -2.71
CA GLY A 62 -2.49 31.37 -1.29
C GLY A 62 -3.77 31.00 -0.54
N ALA A 63 -4.78 30.42 -1.21
CA ALA A 63 -6.00 30.00 -0.55
C ALA A 63 -5.79 28.71 0.27
N THR A 64 -6.30 28.67 1.50
CA THR A 64 -6.26 27.46 2.34
C THR A 64 -7.55 26.66 2.19
N ILE A 65 -7.43 25.35 1.98
CA ILE A 65 -8.54 24.40 2.00
C ILE A 65 -8.28 23.34 3.07
N THR A 66 -9.36 22.85 3.70
CA THR A 66 -9.32 21.65 4.53
C THR A 66 -9.85 20.49 3.71
N THR A 67 -9.01 19.51 3.42
CA THR A 67 -9.39 18.29 2.69
C THR A 67 -10.04 17.27 3.62
N ARG A 68 -10.83 16.34 3.07
CA ARG A 68 -11.37 15.20 3.82
C ARG A 68 -10.51 13.96 3.61
N GLY A 69 -9.51 13.80 4.46
CA GLY A 69 -8.45 12.81 4.28
C GLY A 69 -7.58 13.05 3.03
N ARG A 70 -7.04 11.98 2.46
CA ARG A 70 -6.00 11.96 1.40
C ARG A 70 -6.43 11.31 0.09
N CYS A 71 -7.66 11.57 -0.37
CA CYS A 71 -8.22 10.93 -1.58
C CYS A 71 -7.37 11.16 -2.85
N GLY A 72 -6.84 12.37 -3.05
CA GLY A 72 -5.94 12.70 -4.16
C GLY A 72 -4.62 11.95 -4.08
N GLY A 73 -4.05 11.88 -2.88
CA GLY A 73 -2.84 11.12 -2.59
C GLY A 73 -3.00 9.63 -2.87
N MET A 74 -4.11 9.04 -2.43
CA MET A 74 -4.44 7.64 -2.70
C MET A 74 -4.71 7.37 -4.18
N SER A 75 -5.36 8.30 -4.89
CA SER A 75 -5.62 8.18 -6.34
C SER A 75 -4.33 8.25 -7.15
N TYR A 76 -3.46 9.24 -6.86
CA TYR A 76 -2.15 9.39 -7.52
C TYR A 76 -1.23 8.20 -7.21
N ALA A 77 -1.16 7.78 -5.95
CA ALA A 77 -0.36 6.63 -5.54
C ALA A 77 -0.85 5.33 -6.20
N THR A 78 -2.16 5.12 -6.32
CA THR A 78 -2.71 3.95 -7.03
C THR A 78 -2.20 3.90 -8.47
N LEU A 79 -2.18 5.04 -9.18
CA LEU A 79 -1.62 5.12 -10.52
C LEU A 79 -0.09 4.92 -10.54
N ASP A 80 0.63 5.44 -9.55
CA ASP A 80 2.08 5.24 -9.45
C ASP A 80 2.44 3.75 -9.37
N TYR A 81 1.73 2.97 -8.55
CA TYR A 81 1.89 1.52 -8.43
C TYR A 81 1.41 0.79 -9.69
N PHE A 82 0.21 1.11 -10.18
CA PHE A 82 -0.37 0.47 -11.36
C PHE A 82 0.52 0.65 -12.61
N LEU A 83 0.89 1.88 -12.95
CA LEU A 83 1.66 2.19 -14.15
C LEU A 83 3.11 1.67 -14.08
N SER A 84 3.63 1.43 -12.87
CA SER A 84 4.95 0.83 -12.69
C SER A 84 4.93 -0.70 -12.67
N GLY A 85 3.74 -1.33 -12.79
CA GLY A 85 3.58 -2.78 -12.71
C GLY A 85 3.92 -3.35 -11.33
N ARG A 86 3.80 -2.54 -10.28
CA ARG A 86 4.20 -2.88 -8.90
C ARG A 86 2.94 -3.07 -8.05
N PRO A 87 2.85 -4.12 -7.21
CA PRO A 87 1.71 -4.28 -6.34
C PRO A 87 1.72 -3.22 -5.23
N VAL A 88 0.54 -2.72 -4.88
CA VAL A 88 0.37 -1.94 -3.64
C VAL A 88 0.53 -2.85 -2.42
N PRO A 89 1.06 -2.35 -1.29
CA PRO A 89 1.00 -3.07 -0.02
C PRO A 89 -0.46 -3.44 0.33
N ARG A 90 -0.70 -4.71 0.67
CA ARG A 90 -2.05 -5.25 0.95
C ARG A 90 -2.46 -5.16 2.41
N TRP A 91 -1.98 -4.14 3.11
CA TRP A 91 -2.34 -3.91 4.51
C TRP A 91 -3.80 -3.46 4.61
N SER A 92 -4.59 -4.21 5.37
CA SER A 92 -6.01 -3.91 5.56
C SER A 92 -6.22 -2.87 6.66
N ALA A 93 -7.40 -2.26 6.69
CA ALA A 93 -7.78 -1.35 7.78
C ALA A 93 -7.71 -1.99 9.18
N ALA A 94 -7.92 -3.31 9.28
CA ALA A 94 -7.87 -4.02 10.56
C ALA A 94 -6.46 -4.04 11.16
N LEU A 95 -5.42 -3.96 10.32
CA LEU A 95 -4.03 -3.90 10.78
C LEU A 95 -3.75 -2.64 11.61
N TYR A 96 -4.49 -1.57 11.34
CA TYR A 96 -4.32 -0.27 11.98
C TYR A 96 -5.45 0.07 12.96
N ALA A 97 -6.14 -0.94 13.50
CA ALA A 97 -7.18 -0.71 14.50
C ALA A 97 -6.58 -0.02 15.74
N PRO A 98 -7.26 1.01 16.31
CA PRO A 98 -8.59 1.52 15.94
C PRO A 98 -8.60 2.58 14.82
N GLY A 99 -7.45 3.13 14.41
CA GLY A 99 -7.34 4.24 13.45
C GLY A 99 -7.72 3.92 12.00
N ARG A 100 -7.76 2.64 11.61
CA ARG A 100 -8.15 2.12 10.27
C ARG A 100 -7.23 2.50 9.10
N VAL A 101 -6.26 3.37 9.32
CA VAL A 101 -5.24 3.80 8.35
C VAL A 101 -3.86 3.83 9.00
N PRO A 102 -2.76 3.72 8.23
CA PRO A 102 -1.42 3.89 8.79
C PRO A 102 -1.28 5.27 9.47
N PRO A 103 -0.60 5.37 10.62
CA PRO A 103 -0.40 6.65 11.32
C PRO A 103 0.43 7.62 10.48
N ASP A 104 0.33 8.92 10.72
CA ASP A 104 0.92 9.96 9.86
C ASP A 104 2.43 9.89 9.68
N ASP A 105 3.14 9.33 10.66
CA ASP A 105 4.59 9.13 10.62
C ASP A 105 5.02 7.84 9.89
N HIS A 106 4.06 6.95 9.57
CA HIS A 106 4.26 5.78 8.72
C HIS A 106 4.69 6.21 7.31
N TRP A 107 5.64 5.50 6.70
CA TRP A 107 6.18 5.90 5.39
C TRP A 107 5.09 6.00 4.30
N LEU A 108 4.14 5.05 4.30
CA LEU A 108 3.02 5.04 3.35
C LEU A 108 2.10 6.25 3.56
N ALA A 109 1.78 6.60 4.81
CA ALA A 109 0.98 7.78 5.12
C ALA A 109 1.65 9.06 4.62
N ARG A 110 2.96 9.22 4.85
CA ARG A 110 3.77 10.33 4.32
C ARG A 110 3.80 10.36 2.79
N TYR A 111 3.94 9.20 2.14
CA TYR A 111 3.88 9.11 0.69
C TYR A 111 2.52 9.57 0.15
N LEU A 112 1.43 9.11 0.76
CA LEU A 112 0.08 9.53 0.40
C LEU A 112 -0.14 11.03 0.63
N GLN A 113 0.36 11.59 1.73
CA GLN A 113 0.32 13.03 1.99
C GLN A 113 1.08 13.83 0.93
N GLU A 114 2.29 13.39 0.55
CA GLU A 114 3.07 14.07 -0.49
C GLU A 114 2.32 14.06 -1.83
N ARG A 115 1.73 12.92 -2.21
CA ARG A 115 0.92 12.80 -3.43
C ARG A 115 -0.38 13.61 -3.32
N GLN A 116 -0.96 13.74 -2.12
CA GLN A 116 -2.12 14.58 -1.86
C GLN A 116 -1.80 16.03 -2.19
N VAL A 117 -0.71 16.57 -1.63
CA VAL A 117 -0.23 17.93 -1.93
C VAL A 117 0.01 18.09 -3.42
N GLN A 118 0.75 17.18 -4.05
CA GLN A 118 1.08 17.25 -5.49
C GLN A 118 -0.17 17.25 -6.37
N SER A 119 -1.24 16.55 -5.97
CA SER A 119 -2.49 16.57 -6.73
C SER A 119 -3.16 17.95 -6.78
N PHE A 120 -2.95 18.78 -5.76
CA PHE A 120 -3.43 20.17 -5.72
C PHE A 120 -2.46 21.19 -6.33
N MET A 121 -1.24 20.77 -6.70
CA MET A 121 -0.22 21.63 -7.33
C MET A 121 -0.22 21.53 -8.87
N THR A 122 -1.31 21.03 -9.46
CA THR A 122 -1.49 20.92 -10.90
C THR A 122 -2.31 22.08 -11.46
N GLY A 123 -2.15 22.38 -12.76
CA GLY A 123 -2.93 23.44 -13.41
C GLY A 123 -4.44 23.14 -13.40
N SER A 124 -4.81 21.89 -13.66
CA SER A 124 -6.19 21.41 -13.56
C SER A 124 -6.79 21.52 -12.15
N ALA A 125 -6.01 21.44 -11.07
CA ALA A 125 -6.53 21.56 -9.70
C ALA A 125 -7.20 22.91 -9.41
N ALA A 126 -6.86 23.97 -10.17
CA ALA A 126 -7.57 25.25 -10.10
C ALA A 126 -9.09 25.10 -10.35
N LYS A 127 -9.52 24.06 -11.09
CA LYS A 127 -10.93 23.75 -11.32
C LYS A 127 -11.69 23.38 -10.04
N PHE A 128 -11.02 22.88 -8.99
CA PHE A 128 -11.70 22.69 -7.70
C PHE A 128 -12.22 24.01 -7.12
N LEU A 129 -11.58 25.14 -7.40
CA LEU A 129 -12.07 26.45 -6.97
C LEU A 129 -13.03 27.04 -8.00
N THR A 130 -12.62 27.09 -9.27
CA THR A 130 -13.41 27.78 -10.30
C THR A 130 -14.74 27.09 -10.56
N TRP A 131 -14.81 25.75 -10.56
CA TRP A 131 -16.06 25.02 -10.78
C TRP A 131 -16.94 25.01 -9.54
N THR A 132 -16.35 25.03 -8.33
CA THR A 132 -17.12 25.18 -7.08
C THR A 132 -17.91 26.49 -7.06
N LEU A 133 -17.34 27.56 -7.60
CA LEU A 133 -17.97 28.88 -7.67
C LEU A 133 -18.86 29.10 -8.91
N HIS A 134 -18.79 28.20 -9.89
CA HIS A 134 -19.54 28.35 -11.14
C HIS A 134 -20.99 27.88 -11.00
N SER A 135 -21.90 28.39 -11.84
CA SER A 135 -23.29 27.94 -11.91
C SER A 135 -23.42 26.53 -12.51
N ASP A 136 -24.43 25.77 -12.08
CA ASP A 136 -24.87 24.58 -12.82
C ASP A 136 -25.78 24.92 -13.99
N ASP A 137 -26.57 25.98 -13.81
CA ASP A 137 -27.54 26.39 -14.80
C ASP A 137 -26.85 27.12 -15.93
N GLU A 138 -27.09 26.61 -17.13
CA GLU A 138 -26.60 27.19 -18.36
C GLU A 138 -27.33 28.51 -18.63
N THR A 139 -26.58 29.45 -19.19
CA THR A 139 -27.15 30.60 -19.89
C THR A 139 -26.86 30.45 -21.36
N TRP A 140 -27.52 31.25 -22.20
CA TRP A 140 -27.25 31.27 -23.64
C TRP A 140 -25.78 31.59 -24.00
N VAL A 141 -25.00 32.17 -23.07
CA VAL A 141 -23.59 32.56 -23.26
C VAL A 141 -22.59 31.67 -22.52
N PHE A 142 -22.98 31.07 -21.39
CA PHE A 142 -22.06 30.36 -20.51
C PHE A 142 -22.55 28.94 -20.21
N LYS A 143 -21.66 27.94 -20.44
CA LYS A 143 -21.88 26.55 -20.03
C LYS A 143 -21.85 26.44 -18.51
N GLY A 144 -22.73 25.61 -17.97
CA GLY A 144 -22.69 25.17 -16.57
C GLY A 144 -21.73 24.00 -16.35
N VAL A 145 -21.47 23.67 -15.09
CA VAL A 145 -20.55 22.58 -14.68
C VAL A 145 -20.94 21.21 -15.28
N SER A 146 -22.24 20.91 -15.32
CA SER A 146 -22.77 19.67 -15.90
C SER A 146 -22.40 19.52 -17.38
N ARG A 147 -22.57 20.60 -18.16
CA ARG A 147 -22.26 20.62 -19.59
C ARG A 147 -20.76 20.57 -19.87
N TRP A 148 -19.93 21.28 -19.11
CA TRP A 148 -18.47 21.12 -19.20
C TRP A 148 -18.05 19.67 -18.94
N THR A 149 -18.64 19.03 -17.92
CA THR A 149 -18.36 17.63 -17.62
C THR A 149 -18.72 16.73 -18.79
N LYS A 150 -19.96 16.82 -19.30
CA LYS A 150 -20.48 15.93 -20.35
C LYS A 150 -19.84 16.16 -21.71
N GLU A 151 -19.63 17.42 -22.10
CA GLU A 151 -19.16 17.75 -23.47
C GLU A 151 -17.65 17.84 -23.60
N GLU A 152 -16.92 18.09 -22.50
CA GLU A 152 -15.47 18.35 -22.57
C GLU A 152 -14.66 17.34 -21.78
N GLU A 153 -15.13 16.90 -20.62
CA GLU A 153 -14.36 16.00 -19.74
C GLU A 153 -14.65 14.52 -20.00
N VAL A 154 -15.90 14.12 -20.28
CA VAL A 154 -16.22 12.74 -20.70
C VAL A 154 -15.43 12.32 -21.95
N PRO A 155 -15.35 13.12 -23.03
CA PRO A 155 -14.53 12.76 -24.20
C PRO A 155 -13.05 12.58 -23.87
N ARG A 156 -12.51 13.34 -22.89
CA ARG A 156 -11.11 13.19 -22.44
C ARG A 156 -10.90 11.88 -21.69
N VAL A 157 -11.85 11.48 -20.83
CA VAL A 157 -11.81 10.17 -20.16
C VAL A 157 -11.85 9.05 -21.19
N VAL A 158 -12.78 9.12 -22.15
CA VAL A 158 -12.90 8.15 -23.25
C VAL A 158 -11.61 8.03 -24.03
N ALA A 159 -11.04 9.16 -24.50
CA ALA A 159 -9.81 9.16 -25.26
C ALA A 159 -8.61 8.58 -24.47
N ALA A 160 -8.54 8.84 -23.16
CA ALA A 160 -7.48 8.29 -22.32
C ALA A 160 -7.64 6.78 -22.10
N VAL A 161 -8.83 6.32 -21.73
CA VAL A 161 -9.16 4.90 -21.58
C VAL A 161 -8.98 4.15 -22.90
N ASP A 162 -9.32 4.78 -24.02
CA ASP A 162 -9.09 4.24 -25.36
C ASP A 162 -7.60 4.16 -25.73
N ALA A 163 -6.76 4.96 -25.09
CA ALA A 163 -5.33 4.83 -25.18
C ALA A 163 -4.74 3.88 -24.11
N GLY A 164 -5.58 3.13 -23.38
CA GLY A 164 -5.15 2.22 -22.32
C GLY A 164 -4.71 2.92 -21.03
N ARG A 165 -5.02 4.22 -20.87
CA ARG A 165 -4.57 5.03 -19.74
C ARG A 165 -5.73 5.34 -18.80
N PRO A 166 -5.69 4.89 -17.53
CA PRO A 166 -6.61 5.39 -16.51
C PRO A 166 -6.24 6.84 -16.15
N VAL A 167 -7.21 7.61 -15.67
CA VAL A 167 -7.03 9.04 -15.36
C VAL A 167 -7.59 9.37 -13.99
N VAL A 168 -6.98 10.34 -13.32
CA VAL A 168 -7.53 10.89 -12.08
C VAL A 168 -8.62 11.89 -12.42
N LEU A 169 -9.76 11.80 -11.73
CA LEU A 169 -10.85 12.75 -11.82
C LEU A 169 -10.93 13.59 -10.56
N GLY A 170 -11.06 14.91 -10.72
CA GLY A 170 -11.53 15.79 -9.67
C GLY A 170 -13.05 15.87 -9.70
N LEU A 171 -13.72 15.25 -8.72
CA LEU A 171 -15.17 15.26 -8.56
C LEU A 171 -15.62 16.51 -7.81
N VAL A 172 -16.62 17.20 -8.34
CA VAL A 172 -17.14 18.45 -7.78
C VAL A 172 -18.52 18.21 -7.17
N VAL A 173 -18.70 18.67 -5.94
CA VAL A 173 -20.01 18.74 -5.25
C VAL A 173 -20.20 20.08 -4.55
N ALA A 174 -19.11 20.74 -4.19
CA ALA A 174 -19.14 22.01 -3.49
C ALA A 174 -19.79 23.13 -4.34
N ARG A 175 -20.47 24.04 -3.65
CA ARG A 175 -21.09 25.26 -4.20
C ARG A 175 -20.62 26.54 -3.52
N SER A 176 -19.63 26.44 -2.62
CA SER A 176 -19.04 27.56 -1.92
C SER A 176 -17.62 27.22 -1.48
N LEU A 177 -16.76 28.22 -1.32
CA LEU A 177 -15.35 28.02 -0.98
C LEU A 177 -15.16 27.30 0.36
N GLY A 178 -15.98 27.61 1.36
CA GLY A 178 -15.97 26.91 2.66
C GLY A 178 -16.34 25.42 2.59
N LYS A 179 -16.82 24.94 1.43
CA LYS A 179 -17.15 23.55 1.17
C LYS A 179 -16.24 22.90 0.12
N VAL A 180 -15.15 23.54 -0.33
CA VAL A 180 -14.25 22.96 -1.36
C VAL A 180 -13.68 21.61 -0.93
N GLY A 181 -13.42 21.43 0.37
CA GLY A 181 -12.99 20.14 0.94
C GLY A 181 -13.97 18.98 0.75
N GLN A 182 -15.21 19.26 0.34
CA GLN A 182 -16.21 18.24 0.06
C GLN A 182 -16.05 17.62 -1.33
N ASN A 183 -15.29 18.27 -2.22
CA ASN A 183 -14.86 17.71 -3.48
C ASN A 183 -13.96 16.48 -3.23
N HIS A 184 -13.82 15.63 -4.25
CA HIS A 184 -13.19 14.33 -4.08
C HIS A 184 -12.34 13.96 -5.30
N GLN A 185 -11.44 12.99 -5.13
CA GLN A 185 -10.59 12.51 -6.21
C GLN A 185 -10.69 10.99 -6.33
N VAL A 186 -10.83 10.51 -7.55
CA VAL A 186 -10.97 9.09 -7.90
C VAL A 186 -10.16 8.77 -9.15
N VAL A 187 -9.94 7.49 -9.44
CA VAL A 187 -9.29 7.05 -10.69
C VAL A 187 -10.33 6.42 -11.62
N ALA A 188 -10.60 7.04 -12.76
CA ALA A 188 -11.41 6.45 -13.81
C ALA A 188 -10.57 5.52 -14.68
N TYR A 189 -11.06 4.31 -14.88
CA TYR A 189 -10.35 3.28 -15.65
C TYR A 189 -11.25 2.59 -16.69
N GLY A 190 -12.53 2.95 -16.75
CA GLY A 190 -13.42 2.43 -17.77
C GLY A 190 -14.63 3.33 -18.00
N TYR A 191 -15.30 3.09 -19.12
CA TYR A 191 -16.53 3.77 -19.47
C TYR A 191 -17.50 2.83 -20.20
N ASP A 192 -18.77 3.22 -20.21
CA ASP A 192 -19.84 2.64 -20.99
C ASP A 192 -20.80 3.78 -21.39
N LEU A 193 -20.85 4.08 -22.69
CA LEU A 193 -21.65 5.16 -23.25
C LEU A 193 -22.76 4.57 -24.10
N ASP A 194 -23.99 4.99 -23.86
CA ASP A 194 -25.13 4.73 -24.72
C ASP A 194 -25.59 6.04 -25.38
N ARG A 195 -25.34 6.16 -26.69
CA ARG A 195 -25.72 7.34 -27.48
C ARG A 195 -27.22 7.45 -27.70
N ALA A 196 -27.97 6.35 -27.63
CA ALA A 196 -29.41 6.37 -27.85
C ALA A 196 -30.15 7.02 -26.68
N SER A 197 -29.76 6.68 -25.45
CA SER A 197 -30.32 7.28 -24.22
C SER A 197 -29.55 8.49 -23.71
N GLY A 198 -28.33 8.72 -24.21
CA GLY A 198 -27.40 9.70 -23.65
C GLY A 198 -26.80 9.28 -22.31
N ARG A 199 -27.05 8.04 -21.87
CA ARG A 199 -26.54 7.52 -20.60
C ARG A 199 -25.04 7.27 -20.66
N THR A 200 -24.35 7.77 -19.64
CA THR A 200 -22.92 7.60 -19.44
C THR A 200 -22.66 6.91 -18.11
N VAL A 201 -21.81 5.88 -18.12
CA VAL A 201 -21.29 5.22 -16.94
C VAL A 201 -19.77 5.27 -16.97
N LEU A 202 -19.15 5.76 -15.90
CA LEU A 202 -17.70 5.68 -15.70
C LEU A 202 -17.40 4.70 -14.57
N ARG A 203 -16.46 3.79 -14.80
CA ARG A 203 -15.94 2.87 -13.78
C ARG A 203 -14.75 3.52 -13.08
N VAL A 204 -14.82 3.62 -11.76
CA VAL A 204 -13.82 4.31 -10.96
C VAL A 204 -13.34 3.48 -9.77
N TYR A 205 -12.06 3.60 -9.46
CA TYR A 205 -11.52 3.29 -8.14
C TYR A 205 -11.75 4.51 -7.24
N ASP A 206 -12.49 4.30 -6.16
CA ASP A 206 -12.78 5.32 -5.14
C ASP A 206 -12.06 4.95 -3.83
N PRO A 207 -11.11 5.77 -3.34
CA PRO A 207 -10.43 5.54 -2.06
C PRO A 207 -11.37 5.40 -0.83
N ASN A 208 -12.61 5.88 -0.92
CA ASN A 208 -13.61 5.72 0.13
C ASN A 208 -14.31 4.34 0.08
N THR A 209 -14.12 3.56 -0.98
CA THR A 209 -14.76 2.24 -1.18
C THR A 209 -13.70 1.16 -1.49
N PRO A 210 -12.82 0.79 -0.53
CA PRO A 210 -11.71 -0.12 -0.77
C PRO A 210 -12.13 -1.46 -1.38
N GLY A 211 -11.38 -1.90 -2.38
CA GLY A 211 -11.52 -3.21 -3.01
C GLY A 211 -12.82 -3.42 -3.81
N ARG A 212 -13.56 -2.36 -4.13
CA ARG A 212 -14.80 -2.46 -4.93
C ARG A 212 -14.79 -1.44 -6.06
N GLU A 213 -15.33 -1.85 -7.21
CA GLU A 213 -15.66 -0.91 -8.29
C GLU A 213 -16.78 0.03 -7.82
N VAL A 214 -16.62 1.32 -8.09
CA VAL A 214 -17.69 2.32 -8.03
C VAL A 214 -18.00 2.77 -9.44
N GLN A 215 -19.27 2.96 -9.77
CA GLN A 215 -19.68 3.50 -11.06
C GLN A 215 -20.29 4.88 -10.88
N LEU A 216 -19.84 5.87 -11.66
CA LEU A 216 -20.46 7.18 -11.78
C LEU A 216 -21.43 7.16 -12.97
N VAL A 217 -22.72 7.36 -12.72
CA VAL A 217 -23.79 7.25 -13.71
C VAL A 217 -24.46 8.60 -13.93
N SER A 218 -24.66 8.99 -15.18
CA SER A 218 -25.47 10.14 -15.56
C SER A 218 -26.30 9.80 -16.81
N ASP A 219 -27.61 9.97 -16.72
CA ASP A 219 -28.51 9.83 -17.87
C ASP A 219 -28.47 11.12 -18.73
N GLY A 220 -28.93 11.05 -19.98
CA GLY A 220 -28.77 12.13 -20.95
C GLY A 220 -29.37 13.46 -20.49
N ASP A 221 -30.53 13.42 -19.86
CA ASP A 221 -31.31 14.56 -19.34
C ASP A 221 -30.94 14.98 -17.92
N HIS A 222 -30.19 14.17 -17.18
CA HIS A 222 -29.78 14.47 -15.82
C HIS A 222 -28.63 15.48 -15.77
N LYS A 223 -28.71 16.46 -14.86
CA LYS A 223 -27.60 17.41 -14.63
C LYS A 223 -26.49 16.83 -13.76
N ASP A 224 -26.82 15.86 -12.90
CA ASP A 224 -25.93 15.31 -11.88
C ASP A 224 -25.41 13.91 -12.26
N TRP A 225 -24.42 13.47 -11.48
CA TRP A 225 -23.81 12.14 -11.52
C TRP A 225 -24.07 11.42 -10.20
N THR A 226 -24.59 10.19 -10.28
CA THR A 226 -24.83 9.34 -9.12
C THR A 226 -23.80 8.22 -9.08
N ALA A 227 -23.10 8.09 -7.95
CA ALA A 227 -22.19 6.99 -7.70
C ALA A 227 -22.93 5.78 -7.13
N THR A 228 -22.51 4.57 -7.47
CA THR A 228 -23.12 3.32 -6.92
C THR A 228 -22.92 3.16 -5.41
N ASN A 229 -22.02 3.92 -4.80
CA ASN A 229 -21.87 4.00 -3.34
C ASN A 229 -22.79 5.07 -2.69
N GLY A 230 -23.70 5.69 -3.45
CA GLY A 230 -24.69 6.64 -2.97
C GLY A 230 -24.28 8.11 -3.04
N ALA A 231 -23.02 8.42 -3.34
CA ALA A 231 -22.58 9.80 -3.50
C ALA A 231 -23.19 10.46 -4.76
N ARG A 232 -23.39 11.78 -4.72
CA ARG A 232 -23.84 12.57 -5.86
C ARG A 232 -22.84 13.69 -6.16
N TRP A 233 -22.59 13.92 -7.44
CA TRP A 233 -21.63 14.89 -7.93
C TRP A 233 -22.30 15.77 -9.00
N ARG A 234 -22.06 17.07 -8.97
CA ARG A 234 -22.58 18.01 -9.99
C ARG A 234 -21.76 18.00 -11.27
N GLY A 235 -20.54 17.46 -11.21
CA GLY A 235 -19.64 17.31 -12.34
C GLY A 235 -18.27 16.81 -11.94
N PHE A 236 -17.39 16.66 -12.91
CA PHE A 236 -15.99 16.33 -12.70
C PHE A 236 -15.12 16.88 -13.81
N PHE A 237 -13.82 16.91 -13.58
CA PHE A 237 -12.81 17.18 -14.60
C PHE A 237 -11.68 16.16 -14.56
N VAL A 238 -11.03 15.94 -15.71
CA VAL A 238 -9.79 15.16 -15.76
C VAL A 238 -8.67 15.99 -15.12
N GLN A 239 -8.03 15.41 -14.11
CA GLN A 239 -6.91 16.03 -13.41
C GLN A 239 -5.59 15.64 -14.08
N ASP A 240 -4.70 16.61 -14.21
CA ASP A 240 -3.33 16.37 -14.67
C ASP A 240 -2.66 15.41 -13.68
N TYR A 241 -1.77 14.56 -14.16
CA TYR A 241 -1.08 13.59 -13.33
C TYR A 241 0.35 13.41 -13.84
N THR A 242 1.31 13.50 -12.92
CA THR A 242 2.72 13.23 -13.18
C THR A 242 3.13 11.99 -12.41
N PRO A 243 3.56 10.90 -13.09
CA PRO A 243 3.98 9.68 -12.42
C PRO A 243 5.14 9.90 -11.45
N LYS A 244 5.08 9.23 -10.30
CA LYS A 244 6.20 9.14 -9.36
C LYS A 244 6.54 7.66 -9.13
N PRO A 245 7.81 7.24 -9.22
CA PRO A 245 8.18 5.87 -8.89
C PRO A 245 7.82 5.54 -7.42
N PRO A 246 6.97 4.53 -7.17
CA PRO A 246 6.62 4.17 -5.80
C PRO A 246 7.69 3.26 -5.18
N ARG A 247 7.74 3.29 -3.84
CA ARG A 247 8.52 2.30 -3.07
C ARG A 247 7.99 0.90 -3.35
N VAL A 248 8.89 -0.07 -3.52
CA VAL A 248 8.52 -1.49 -3.59
C VAL A 248 9.04 -2.19 -2.37
N LEU A 249 8.11 -2.80 -1.65
CA LEU A 249 8.36 -3.58 -0.44
C LEU A 249 8.27 -5.08 -0.68
N THR A 250 7.37 -5.47 -1.58
CA THR A 250 7.15 -6.85 -1.97
C THR A 250 6.80 -6.89 -3.46
N ARG A 251 7.17 -7.99 -4.11
CA ARG A 251 6.69 -8.31 -5.46
C ARG A 251 5.57 -9.35 -5.45
N THR A 252 5.33 -9.96 -4.29
CA THR A 252 4.48 -11.14 -4.12
C THR A 252 3.74 -11.04 -2.78
N ALA A 253 2.87 -10.03 -2.66
CA ALA A 253 2.06 -9.86 -1.46
C ALA A 253 1.17 -11.11 -1.25
N PRO A 254 1.14 -11.69 -0.04
CA PRO A 254 0.34 -12.88 0.23
C PRO A 254 -1.16 -12.53 0.26
N ALA A 255 -2.00 -13.54 0.03
CA ALA A 255 -3.42 -13.42 0.33
C ALA A 255 -3.59 -13.12 1.85
N PRO A 256 -4.45 -12.16 2.25
CA PRO A 256 -4.56 -11.75 3.65
C PRO A 256 -4.91 -12.88 4.62
N ASP A 257 -5.64 -13.89 4.16
CA ASP A 257 -6.09 -15.03 4.95
C ASP A 257 -5.15 -16.24 4.91
N LEU A 258 -4.07 -16.16 4.11
CA LEU A 258 -3.02 -17.18 4.03
C LEU A 258 -2.51 -17.51 5.42
N GLN A 259 -2.59 -18.78 5.80
CA GLN A 259 -2.06 -19.26 7.07
C GLN A 259 -0.57 -19.56 6.91
N VAL A 260 0.22 -18.94 7.78
CA VAL A 260 1.68 -19.09 7.84
C VAL A 260 2.04 -20.50 8.31
N ARG A 261 3.12 -21.06 7.76
CA ARG A 261 3.62 -22.40 8.07
C ARG A 261 5.10 -22.38 8.41
N THR A 262 5.55 -23.38 9.17
CA THR A 262 6.98 -23.72 9.22
C THR A 262 7.50 -24.04 7.82
N GLY A 263 8.74 -23.68 7.53
CA GLY A 263 9.36 -23.82 6.22
C GLY A 263 9.12 -22.63 5.28
N ASP A 264 8.10 -21.80 5.54
CA ASP A 264 7.83 -20.57 4.76
C ASP A 264 9.04 -19.63 4.82
N VAL A 265 9.34 -18.98 3.69
CA VAL A 265 10.29 -17.86 3.64
C VAL A 265 9.51 -16.56 3.50
N MET A 266 9.68 -15.64 4.43
CA MET A 266 8.84 -14.46 4.53
C MET A 266 9.59 -13.16 4.82
N LYS A 267 8.95 -12.04 4.47
CA LYS A 267 9.30 -10.70 4.97
C LYS A 267 8.28 -10.31 6.04
N LEU A 268 8.77 -9.91 7.21
CA LEU A 268 7.93 -9.32 8.27
C LEU A 268 8.06 -7.79 8.23
N SER A 269 6.93 -7.09 8.34
CA SER A 269 6.88 -5.64 8.43
C SER A 269 6.38 -5.23 9.81
N HIS A 270 7.08 -4.31 10.46
CA HIS A 270 6.60 -3.66 11.68
C HIS A 270 5.36 -2.81 11.33
N VAL A 271 4.26 -2.98 12.07
CA VAL A 271 2.94 -2.45 11.68
C VAL A 271 2.92 -0.93 11.64
N TRP A 272 3.51 -0.26 12.62
CA TRP A 272 3.37 1.21 12.74
C TRP A 272 4.39 2.00 11.96
N THR A 273 5.53 1.39 11.62
CA THR A 273 6.54 2.05 10.78
C THR A 273 6.52 1.60 9.34
N GLY A 274 6.00 0.40 9.04
CA GLY A 274 5.98 -0.20 7.71
C GLY A 274 7.36 -0.64 7.22
N ARG A 275 8.35 -0.76 8.12
CA ARG A 275 9.73 -1.18 7.85
C ARG A 275 9.88 -2.68 8.04
N THR A 276 10.78 -3.30 7.29
CA THR A 276 10.95 -4.76 7.26
C THR A 276 11.98 -5.23 8.28
N LEU A 277 11.74 -6.37 8.94
CA LEU A 277 12.74 -7.03 9.77
C LEU A 277 13.93 -7.42 8.89
N HIS A 278 15.13 -7.00 9.29
CA HIS A 278 16.31 -7.02 8.45
C HIS A 278 17.55 -7.44 9.24
N SER A 279 18.53 -8.04 8.56
CA SER A 279 19.86 -8.28 9.11
C SER A 279 20.94 -8.22 8.04
N HIS A 280 22.17 -7.87 8.42
CA HIS A 280 23.30 -7.74 7.50
C HIS A 280 24.60 -8.13 8.18
N ALA A 281 25.71 -8.23 7.44
CA ALA A 281 26.99 -8.72 7.97
C ALA A 281 27.60 -7.88 9.12
N LEU A 282 27.12 -6.66 9.37
CA LEU A 282 27.61 -5.81 10.44
C LEU A 282 27.24 -6.38 11.82
N ALA A 283 28.17 -6.28 12.76
CA ALA A 283 27.97 -6.58 14.18
C ALA A 283 27.65 -5.31 14.97
N TYR A 284 26.99 -5.44 16.12
CA TYR A 284 26.91 -4.35 17.08
C TYR A 284 28.31 -4.07 17.66
N THR A 285 28.61 -2.79 17.87
CA THR A 285 29.92 -2.32 18.34
C THR A 285 29.80 -1.23 19.40
N HIS A 286 28.59 -0.98 19.92
CA HIS A 286 28.37 -0.02 21.00
C HIS A 286 28.81 -0.60 22.35
N ASP A 287 29.02 0.25 23.34
CA ASP A 287 29.45 -0.20 24.66
C ASP A 287 28.40 -1.11 25.32
N GLY A 288 28.85 -2.23 25.87
CA GLY A 288 27.99 -3.18 26.57
C GLY A 288 27.24 -4.17 25.67
N THR A 289 27.40 -4.12 24.34
CA THR A 289 26.83 -5.09 23.39
C THR A 289 27.38 -6.51 23.54
N SER A 290 26.63 -7.51 23.06
CA SER A 290 27.14 -8.88 22.87
C SER A 290 28.16 -8.99 21.72
N GLY A 291 28.23 -7.99 20.84
CA GLY A 291 29.09 -7.99 19.66
C GLY A 291 28.58 -8.89 18.53
N GLN A 292 27.34 -9.37 18.63
CA GLN A 292 26.71 -10.24 17.64
C GLN A 292 26.16 -9.44 16.45
N GLN A 293 25.66 -10.15 15.43
CA GLN A 293 25.15 -9.55 14.20
C GLN A 293 23.94 -8.66 14.47
N GLN A 294 23.90 -7.51 13.80
CA GLN A 294 22.81 -6.55 13.93
C GLN A 294 21.49 -7.10 13.36
N VAL A 295 20.40 -6.78 14.05
CA VAL A 295 19.04 -6.89 13.53
C VAL A 295 18.38 -5.51 13.59
N THR A 296 17.74 -5.12 12.51
CA THR A 296 17.21 -3.77 12.31
C THR A 296 15.87 -3.82 11.60
N ALA A 297 15.20 -2.67 11.50
CA ALA A 297 14.03 -2.47 10.68
C ALA A 297 14.37 -1.55 9.50
N PHE A 298 14.33 -2.11 8.29
CA PHE A 298 14.85 -1.47 7.09
C PHE A 298 13.78 -0.70 6.30
N ASP A 299 14.16 0.47 5.79
CA ASP A 299 13.30 1.34 4.98
C ASP A 299 13.45 1.07 3.46
N GLY A 300 14.27 0.10 3.07
CA GLY A 300 14.38 -0.39 1.70
C GLY A 300 13.56 -1.65 1.46
N SER A 301 13.99 -2.43 0.46
CA SER A 301 13.55 -3.80 0.24
C SER A 301 14.65 -4.54 -0.51
N ASP A 302 15.21 -5.58 0.09
CA ASP A 302 16.19 -6.47 -0.53
C ASP A 302 16.02 -7.90 -0.01
N ASP A 303 16.96 -8.79 -0.36
CA ASP A 303 16.91 -10.19 0.07
C ASP A 303 17.41 -10.40 1.52
N ASN A 304 17.95 -9.37 2.17
CA ASN A 304 18.32 -9.37 3.60
C ASN A 304 17.09 -9.11 4.52
N ASP A 305 15.90 -8.94 3.94
CA ASP A 305 14.63 -8.93 4.68
C ASP A 305 14.01 -10.35 4.79
N LEU A 306 14.62 -11.38 4.20
CA LEU A 306 14.04 -12.72 4.11
C LEU A 306 14.41 -13.58 5.30
N TRP A 307 13.40 -14.12 5.97
CA TRP A 307 13.51 -15.01 7.11
C TRP A 307 12.76 -16.32 6.84
N ARG A 308 13.43 -17.45 7.04
CA ARG A 308 12.82 -18.79 7.01
C ARG A 308 12.28 -19.13 8.39
N LEU A 309 11.03 -19.58 8.46
CA LEU A 309 10.46 -20.12 9.69
C LEU A 309 10.91 -21.55 9.92
N GLU A 310 11.46 -21.79 11.10
CA GLU A 310 11.86 -23.12 11.57
C GLU A 310 11.02 -23.51 12.79
N GLY A 311 10.91 -24.83 13.05
CA GLY A 311 10.38 -25.34 14.32
C GLY A 311 11.24 -24.93 15.52
N PRO A 312 10.76 -25.13 16.76
CA PRO A 312 11.48 -24.74 17.97
C PRO A 312 12.83 -25.45 18.11
N HIS A 313 13.71 -24.92 18.95
CA HIS A 313 15.01 -25.54 19.25
C HIS A 313 14.85 -27.01 19.64
N GLY A 314 15.79 -27.84 19.20
CA GLY A 314 15.73 -29.31 19.34
C GLY A 314 14.92 -30.02 18.25
N THR A 315 14.19 -29.30 17.38
CA THR A 315 13.58 -29.87 16.17
C THR A 315 14.64 -29.99 15.06
N ALA A 316 14.74 -31.12 14.38
CA ALA A 316 15.71 -31.28 13.29
C ALA A 316 15.39 -30.34 12.11
N ALA A 317 16.41 -29.98 11.32
CA ALA A 317 16.22 -29.08 10.17
C ALA A 317 15.25 -29.70 9.15
N GLY A 318 14.22 -28.94 8.76
CA GLY A 318 13.17 -29.39 7.84
C GLY A 318 12.16 -30.37 8.46
N GLU A 319 12.38 -30.84 9.69
CA GLU A 319 11.40 -31.64 10.40
C GLU A 319 10.21 -30.77 10.80
N GLY A 320 9.03 -31.17 10.36
CA GLY A 320 7.79 -30.43 10.62
C GLY A 320 7.52 -29.26 9.68
N ASP A 321 8.27 -29.10 8.58
CA ASP A 321 7.94 -28.14 7.52
C ASP A 321 6.49 -28.34 7.01
N GLY A 322 5.83 -27.23 6.68
CA GLY A 322 4.43 -27.22 6.27
C GLY A 322 3.42 -27.26 7.42
N ARG A 323 3.86 -27.34 8.69
CA ARG A 323 2.96 -27.24 9.85
C ARG A 323 2.37 -25.84 9.90
N ALA A 324 1.04 -25.79 9.89
CA ALA A 324 0.29 -24.55 10.00
C ALA A 324 0.40 -23.94 11.40
N LEU A 325 0.89 -22.69 11.47
CA LEU A 325 1.17 -21.99 12.72
C LEU A 325 -0.06 -21.32 13.31
N ARG A 326 -0.10 -21.27 14.64
CA ARG A 326 -1.17 -20.74 15.47
C ARG A 326 -0.60 -19.99 16.66
N ASP A 327 -1.49 -19.23 17.30
CA ASP A 327 -1.24 -18.61 18.58
C ASP A 327 -0.70 -19.63 19.61
N GLY A 328 0.36 -19.25 20.31
CA GLY A 328 1.07 -20.09 21.28
C GLY A 328 2.13 -21.03 20.70
N ASP A 329 2.20 -21.23 19.38
CA ASP A 329 3.27 -22.02 18.77
C ASP A 329 4.63 -21.32 18.96
N VAL A 330 5.69 -22.12 19.13
CA VAL A 330 7.07 -21.65 19.23
C VAL A 330 7.77 -21.90 17.90
N VAL A 331 8.48 -20.88 17.41
CA VAL A 331 9.21 -20.89 16.14
C VAL A 331 10.59 -20.27 16.31
N ARG A 332 11.47 -20.52 15.34
CA ARG A 332 12.71 -19.76 15.15
C ARG A 332 12.68 -19.08 13.79
N LEU A 333 13.38 -17.95 13.66
CA LEU A 333 13.46 -17.21 12.41
C LEU A 333 14.91 -17.20 11.93
N ARG A 334 15.21 -17.93 10.86
CA ARG A 334 16.55 -17.97 10.26
C ARG A 334 16.66 -16.96 9.14
N HIS A 335 17.55 -15.99 9.29
CA HIS A 335 17.88 -15.03 8.24
C HIS A 335 18.49 -15.76 7.03
N VAL A 336 17.86 -15.63 5.86
CA VAL A 336 18.19 -16.44 4.68
C VAL A 336 19.61 -16.18 4.18
N SER A 337 20.02 -14.91 4.15
CA SER A 337 21.31 -14.49 3.58
C SER A 337 22.50 -14.93 4.43
N THR A 338 22.38 -14.89 5.77
CA THR A 338 23.50 -15.16 6.68
C THR A 338 23.41 -16.53 7.36
N GLY A 339 22.27 -17.21 7.26
CA GLY A 339 22.01 -18.47 7.93
C GLY A 339 21.87 -18.38 9.45
N ARG A 340 21.97 -17.18 10.04
CA ARG A 340 21.86 -16.93 11.48
C ARG A 340 20.40 -16.83 11.92
N ARG A 341 20.12 -17.08 13.20
CA ARG A 341 18.76 -17.06 13.77
C ARG A 341 18.52 -15.78 14.55
N LEU A 342 17.28 -15.28 14.51
CA LEU A 342 16.83 -14.19 15.35
C LEU A 342 16.96 -14.61 16.81
N HIS A 343 17.70 -13.82 17.58
CA HIS A 343 18.21 -14.20 18.88
C HIS A 343 18.07 -13.03 19.86
N SER A 344 17.94 -13.33 21.14
CA SER A 344 18.01 -12.30 22.20
C SER A 344 18.49 -12.89 23.51
N HIS A 345 19.01 -12.08 24.42
CA HIS A 345 19.68 -12.57 25.63
C HIS A 345 19.57 -11.58 26.79
N HIS A 346 19.80 -12.09 28.00
CA HIS A 346 19.83 -11.24 29.19
C HIS A 346 21.15 -10.45 29.28
N GLY A 347 21.06 -9.22 29.80
CA GLY A 347 22.23 -8.46 30.27
C GLY A 347 22.92 -7.60 29.21
N PHE A 348 22.45 -7.59 27.97
CA PHE A 348 23.01 -6.76 26.90
C PHE A 348 21.98 -5.72 26.42
N PRO A 349 22.31 -4.41 26.50
CA PRO A 349 21.43 -3.34 26.02
C PRO A 349 21.54 -3.16 24.50
N SER A 350 20.42 -2.75 23.89
CA SER A 350 20.32 -2.26 22.52
C SER A 350 21.00 -0.89 22.37
N PRO A 351 21.51 -0.56 21.16
CA PRO A 351 22.42 0.57 20.95
C PRO A 351 21.86 1.97 21.21
N VAL A 352 20.54 2.16 21.10
CA VAL A 352 19.92 3.50 21.13
C VAL A 352 18.99 3.65 22.32
N SER A 353 18.07 2.70 22.53
CA SER A 353 17.08 2.79 23.60
C SER A 353 17.51 2.14 24.92
N GLY A 354 18.55 1.31 24.91
CA GLY A 354 18.99 0.56 26.09
C GLY A 354 18.03 -0.57 26.51
N GLN A 355 17.01 -0.87 25.71
CA GLN A 355 16.15 -2.08 25.84
C GLN A 355 16.96 -3.36 25.59
N GLN A 356 16.38 -4.55 25.73
CA GLN A 356 17.12 -5.79 25.50
C GLN A 356 17.60 -5.90 24.04
N GLU A 357 18.85 -6.28 23.84
CA GLU A 357 19.44 -6.44 22.51
C GLU A 357 18.79 -7.62 21.76
N VAL A 358 18.48 -7.40 20.48
CA VAL A 358 18.05 -8.45 19.54
C VAL A 358 19.08 -8.54 18.42
N THR A 359 19.53 -9.75 18.13
CA THR A 359 20.67 -10.02 17.26
C THR A 359 20.33 -11.13 16.28
N ALA A 360 21.22 -11.37 15.33
CA ALA A 360 21.24 -12.62 14.57
C ALA A 360 22.46 -13.46 15.01
N PHE A 361 22.23 -14.67 15.49
CA PHE A 361 23.28 -15.51 16.10
C PHE A 361 23.32 -16.94 15.55
N GLY A 362 24.38 -17.67 15.84
CA GLY A 362 24.63 -19.03 15.37
C GLY A 362 24.97 -19.10 13.87
N GLY A 363 24.52 -20.17 13.22
CA GLY A 363 24.71 -20.41 11.78
C GLY A 363 24.41 -21.85 11.40
N ASP A 364 25.44 -22.60 11.00
CA ASP A 364 25.31 -24.01 10.61
C ASP A 364 25.11 -24.96 11.81
N ASP A 365 25.21 -24.44 13.04
CA ASP A 365 24.86 -25.16 14.26
C ASP A 365 23.34 -25.26 14.47
N ALA A 366 22.94 -26.00 15.50
CA ALA A 366 21.53 -26.17 15.87
C ALA A 366 20.91 -24.92 16.53
N GLY A 367 21.69 -23.87 16.79
CA GLY A 367 21.29 -22.76 17.65
C GLY A 367 21.12 -23.19 19.11
N ASP A 368 20.46 -22.36 19.90
CA ASP A 368 20.11 -22.64 21.30
C ASP A 368 18.67 -22.20 21.63
N ALA A 369 18.26 -22.35 22.89
CA ALA A 369 16.91 -22.00 23.33
C ALA A 369 16.61 -20.48 23.33
N ASN A 370 17.62 -19.62 23.14
CA ASN A 370 17.45 -18.18 22.99
C ASN A 370 17.14 -17.78 21.54
N ASP A 371 17.00 -18.75 20.64
CA ASP A 371 16.48 -18.53 19.29
C ASP A 371 14.94 -18.71 19.23
N ASP A 372 14.32 -19.19 20.31
CA ASP A 372 12.90 -19.54 20.35
C ASP A 372 12.00 -18.33 20.62
N TRP A 373 11.04 -18.13 19.72
CA TRP A 373 10.02 -17.08 19.77
C TRP A 373 8.62 -17.69 19.75
N ARG A 374 7.82 -17.40 20.78
CA ARG A 374 6.41 -17.75 20.84
C ARG A 374 5.59 -16.76 20.01
N VAL A 375 4.73 -17.30 19.16
CA VAL A 375 3.79 -16.56 18.32
C VAL A 375 2.60 -16.14 19.17
N GLU A 376 2.27 -14.86 19.15
CA GLU A 376 1.03 -14.32 19.71
C GLU A 376 0.25 -13.59 18.62
N SER A 377 -0.84 -14.19 18.15
CA SER A 377 -1.71 -13.61 17.11
C SER A 377 -2.73 -12.67 17.75
N ASP A 378 -2.95 -11.51 17.15
CA ASP A 378 -3.99 -10.60 17.62
C ASP A 378 -5.39 -11.24 17.49
N GLY A 379 -6.12 -11.31 18.61
CA GLY A 379 -7.37 -12.06 18.72
C GLY A 379 -7.22 -13.60 18.78
N GLY A 380 -5.99 -14.12 18.83
CA GLY A 380 -5.66 -15.54 18.90
C GLY A 380 -5.93 -16.34 17.61
N GLY A 381 -5.81 -17.65 17.70
CA GLY A 381 -6.16 -18.56 16.60
C GLY A 381 -5.03 -18.76 15.58
N ARG A 382 -5.29 -18.52 14.28
CA ARG A 382 -4.32 -18.80 13.21
C ARG A 382 -3.38 -17.62 13.03
N TRP A 383 -2.07 -17.88 12.88
CA TRP A 383 -1.18 -16.85 12.35
C TRP A 383 -1.45 -16.68 10.86
N ARG A 384 -2.10 -15.57 10.50
CA ARG A 384 -2.44 -15.21 9.13
C ARG A 384 -1.56 -14.08 8.63
N ALA A 385 -1.27 -14.09 7.34
CA ALA A 385 -0.40 -13.09 6.74
C ALA A 385 -0.89 -11.64 6.92
N GLY A 386 -2.20 -11.42 6.77
CA GLY A 386 -2.82 -10.08 6.89
C GLY A 386 -3.20 -9.67 8.31
N GLY A 387 -2.87 -10.49 9.33
CA GLY A 387 -3.13 -10.19 10.74
C GLY A 387 -1.91 -9.61 11.45
N ARG A 388 -2.15 -9.04 12.64
CA ARG A 388 -1.07 -8.63 13.54
C ARG A 388 -0.55 -9.83 14.32
N VAL A 389 0.77 -9.91 14.47
CA VAL A 389 1.47 -10.92 15.27
C VAL A 389 2.52 -10.25 16.15
N ARG A 390 2.70 -10.75 17.37
CA ARG A 390 3.89 -10.50 18.19
C ARG A 390 4.72 -11.76 18.26
N LEU A 391 6.03 -11.57 18.30
CA LEU A 391 6.99 -12.63 18.54
C LEU A 391 7.58 -12.41 19.93
N VAL A 392 7.38 -13.38 20.82
CA VAL A 392 7.78 -13.30 22.22
C VAL A 392 8.97 -14.20 22.47
N HIS A 393 10.11 -13.61 22.82
CA HIS A 393 11.30 -14.37 23.14
C HIS A 393 11.02 -15.28 24.33
N VAL A 394 11.18 -16.60 24.17
CA VAL A 394 10.72 -17.58 25.16
C VAL A 394 11.53 -17.48 26.46
N ALA A 395 12.86 -17.31 26.35
CA ALA A 395 13.73 -17.32 27.52
C ALA A 395 13.57 -16.09 28.42
N THR A 396 13.38 -14.90 27.83
CA THR A 396 13.33 -13.64 28.60
C THR A 396 11.93 -13.02 28.71
N GLY A 397 10.97 -13.47 27.90
CA GLY A 397 9.60 -12.96 27.90
C GLY A 397 9.40 -11.61 27.21
N VAL A 398 10.45 -11.01 26.63
CA VAL A 398 10.36 -9.74 25.89
C VAL A 398 9.70 -9.92 24.52
N ALA A 399 9.03 -8.89 24.01
CA ALA A 399 8.51 -8.85 22.66
C ALA A 399 9.58 -8.39 21.66
N LEU A 400 9.58 -8.94 20.45
CA LEU A 400 10.26 -8.32 19.31
C LEU A 400 9.59 -6.98 19.01
N HIS A 401 10.33 -5.90 19.21
CA HIS A 401 9.83 -4.55 19.25
C HIS A 401 10.63 -3.66 18.29
N SER A 402 9.99 -2.65 17.70
CA SER A 402 10.71 -1.66 16.91
C SER A 402 10.06 -0.29 16.97
N HIS A 403 10.88 0.74 17.12
CA HIS A 403 10.44 2.12 17.32
C HIS A 403 11.34 3.07 16.54
N ARG A 404 10.96 4.34 16.38
CA ARG A 404 11.65 5.29 15.49
C ARG A 404 13.00 5.82 16.04
N ALA A 405 13.76 4.97 16.71
CA ALA A 405 15.14 5.21 17.07
C ALA A 405 16.07 4.65 15.99
N ALA A 406 17.16 5.37 15.71
CA ALA A 406 18.21 4.95 14.80
C ALA A 406 19.51 5.67 15.16
N HIS A 407 20.64 5.03 14.88
CA HIS A 407 21.97 5.61 14.99
C HIS A 407 22.80 5.34 13.73
N GLN A 408 23.47 6.37 13.21
CA GLN A 408 24.22 6.30 11.95
C GLN A 408 25.29 5.21 11.98
N GLN A 409 25.98 5.03 13.11
CA GLN A 409 27.07 4.06 13.23
C GLN A 409 26.59 2.71 13.80
N HIS A 410 25.72 2.71 14.80
CA HIS A 410 25.40 1.51 15.58
C HIS A 410 24.23 0.70 15.02
N THR A 411 23.46 1.30 14.11
CA THR A 411 22.36 0.64 13.40
C THR A 411 22.45 0.85 11.89
N ALA A 412 23.59 1.32 11.38
CA ALA A 412 23.79 1.74 9.99
C ALA A 412 22.73 2.74 9.48
N GLY A 413 22.22 3.60 10.37
CA GLY A 413 21.13 4.54 10.09
C GLY A 413 19.75 3.90 9.90
N GLN A 414 19.60 2.59 10.15
CA GLN A 414 18.34 1.87 10.08
C GLN A 414 17.59 1.91 11.42
N GLN A 415 16.30 1.58 11.40
CA GLN A 415 15.48 1.63 12.61
C GLN A 415 15.91 0.51 13.58
N GLU A 416 16.00 0.82 14.87
CA GLU A 416 16.37 -0.14 15.92
C GLU A 416 15.29 -1.22 16.08
N VAL A 417 15.73 -2.47 16.28
CA VAL A 417 14.90 -3.60 16.69
C VAL A 417 15.43 -4.12 18.02
N THR A 418 14.53 -4.37 18.96
CA THR A 418 14.85 -4.64 20.36
C THR A 418 13.92 -5.70 20.95
N GLY A 419 14.27 -6.17 22.15
CA GLY A 419 13.39 -6.92 23.03
C GLY A 419 12.78 -5.98 24.06
N TYR A 420 11.47 -5.78 24.03
CA TYR A 420 10.76 -4.90 24.96
C TYR A 420 9.90 -5.68 25.97
N ASP A 421 10.09 -5.40 27.26
CA ASP A 421 9.36 -6.04 28.37
C ASP A 421 8.01 -5.37 28.67
N GLY A 422 7.89 -4.06 28.42
CA GLY A 422 6.72 -3.25 28.76
C GLY A 422 5.45 -3.59 27.98
N ARG A 423 5.60 -4.22 26.80
CA ARG A 423 4.53 -4.58 25.86
C ARG A 423 3.68 -3.40 25.41
N ASP A 424 3.84 -3.01 24.16
CA ASP A 424 3.05 -1.94 23.57
C ASP A 424 2.66 -2.23 22.12
N ASP A 425 2.15 -1.22 21.45
CA ASP A 425 1.75 -1.33 20.06
C ASP A 425 2.94 -1.52 19.11
N ASN A 426 4.15 -1.11 19.47
CA ASN A 426 5.37 -1.27 18.66
C ASN A 426 5.91 -2.73 18.64
N ASP A 427 5.23 -3.64 19.32
CA ASP A 427 5.48 -5.08 19.24
C ASP A 427 4.81 -5.74 18.02
N TRP A 428 3.90 -5.04 17.33
CA TRP A 428 3.08 -5.64 16.27
C TRP A 428 3.82 -5.71 14.94
N TRP A 429 3.86 -6.91 14.37
CA TRP A 429 4.36 -7.21 13.04
C TRP A 429 3.24 -7.78 12.15
N SER A 430 3.44 -7.75 10.84
CA SER A 430 2.56 -8.36 9.84
C SER A 430 3.41 -8.99 8.76
N VAL A 431 2.91 -10.06 8.14
CA VAL A 431 3.60 -10.66 7.00
C VAL A 431 3.38 -9.80 5.75
N LEU A 432 4.48 -9.44 5.10
CA LEU A 432 4.50 -8.60 3.90
C LEU A 432 4.66 -9.43 2.62
N GLU A 433 5.41 -10.52 2.69
CA GLU A 433 5.71 -11.45 1.59
C GLU A 433 5.84 -12.87 2.14
N VAL A 434 5.37 -13.88 1.40
CA VAL A 434 5.60 -15.31 1.66
C VAL A 434 5.95 -16.00 0.35
N ARG A 435 6.95 -16.88 0.36
CA ARG A 435 7.43 -17.67 -0.79
C ARG A 435 7.43 -19.16 -0.51
#